data_AF-A0A530ZF30-F1
#
_entry.id   AF-A0A530ZF30-F1
#
_cell.length_a   1.000
_cell.length_b   1.000
_cell.length_c   1.000
_cell.angle_alpha   90.00
_cell.angle_beta   90.00
_cell.angle_gamma   90.00
#
_symmetry.space_group_name_H-M   'P 1'
#
loop_
_entity.id
_entity.type
_entity.pdbx_description
1 polymer ?
#
loop_
_entity_poly.entity_id
_entity_poly.type
_entity_poly.pdbx_seq_one_letter_code
_entity_poly.pdbx_strand_id
1 'polypeptide(L)'
;MPDLGAVSILAAAIVVLAAAVMSWLLWRKRSRRKGRRQTNPAADYAVRTDWNAGGGMLNYSSFVYFDVDRDGKYGAGDRPMAGIMVRLYDEAGKLAASARTNNAGFANFPMSVKSRKAVIRKPGNWRFVVSVPPGWQAKSENDIQSRRFMPLPGSPAGMVSQEMLLPVGLAPPRRVSGRVAGDGPATLSMSGDGHVLETRALAPGAVFSFDLAEEADTVSVSGGGLERRLTLSPYSADLGLLSPQRAGIDTDAALETIDFDDVTSRSLRKIPAGHAGLAWRNLNAMARDFTKDSQGYVNGNVSGDHVLYTSSGLPAEFICERPFGFHSVMLSAAWLASEGEVALIESWLGEQLIASDEVTLSALTPLHYAPMLKAVTRVRLSTKHYWQMVVDDLVLTR
;
A
#
# COMPACT_ATOMS: atom_id res chain seq x y z
N MET A 1 47.70 50.19 32.25
CA MET A 1 47.50 48.89 31.60
C MET A 1 46.65 49.12 30.36
N PRO A 2 47.10 48.79 29.13
CA PRO A 2 46.28 49.02 27.95
C PRO A 2 45.12 48.01 27.91
N ASP A 3 43.95 48.48 27.51
CA ASP A 3 42.70 47.72 27.45
C ASP A 3 42.77 46.64 26.36
N LEU A 4 43.15 45.44 26.77
CA LEU A 4 43.26 44.24 25.92
C LEU A 4 41.88 43.78 25.37
N GLY A 5 40.77 44.26 25.95
CA GLY A 5 39.41 43.95 25.50
C GLY A 5 39.06 44.62 24.18
N ALA A 6 39.42 45.90 24.01
CA ALA A 6 39.13 46.63 22.78
C ALA A 6 39.92 46.07 21.57
N VAL A 7 41.16 45.66 21.77
CA VAL A 7 42.03 45.09 20.72
C VAL A 7 41.56 43.70 20.29
N SER A 8 41.11 42.87 21.23
CA SER A 8 40.59 41.53 20.95
C SER A 8 39.23 41.56 20.24
N ILE A 9 38.35 42.49 20.61
CA ILE A 9 37.08 42.74 19.89
C ILE A 9 37.35 43.22 18.46
N LEU A 10 38.31 44.13 18.27
CA LEU A 10 38.68 44.64 16.95
C LEU A 10 39.27 43.52 16.06
N ALA A 11 40.12 42.65 16.62
CA ALA A 11 40.68 41.51 15.91
C ALA A 11 39.59 40.50 15.49
N ALA A 12 38.64 40.20 16.37
CA ALA A 12 37.51 39.33 16.07
C ALA A 12 36.61 39.91 14.97
N ALA A 13 36.34 41.23 15.01
CA ALA A 13 35.56 41.91 13.98
C ALA A 13 36.23 41.85 12.59
N ILE A 14 37.56 42.01 12.54
CA ILE A 14 38.34 41.89 11.30
C ILE A 14 38.26 40.47 10.71
N VAL A 15 38.34 39.43 11.55
CA VAL A 15 38.23 38.04 11.09
C VAL A 15 36.84 37.75 10.52
N VAL A 16 35.77 38.24 11.18
CA VAL A 16 34.40 38.08 10.69
C VAL A 16 34.19 38.83 9.36
N LEU A 17 34.71 40.05 9.24
CA LEU A 17 34.68 40.82 7.99
C LEU A 17 35.45 40.11 6.86
N ALA A 18 36.64 39.57 7.15
CA ALA A 18 37.42 38.81 6.19
C ALA A 18 36.68 37.55 5.73
N ALA A 19 36.04 36.82 6.65
CA ALA A 19 35.23 35.65 6.34
C ALA A 19 33.98 36.00 5.51
N ALA A 20 33.32 37.12 5.81
CA ALA A 20 32.18 37.62 5.05
C ALA A 20 32.57 38.06 3.62
N VAL A 21 33.69 38.77 3.48
CA VAL A 21 34.25 39.17 2.18
C VAL A 21 34.67 37.94 1.37
N MET A 22 35.34 36.98 1.98
CA MET A 22 35.68 35.70 1.33
C MET A 22 34.44 34.94 0.88
N SER A 23 33.41 34.88 1.71
CA SER A 23 32.13 34.24 1.38
C SER A 23 31.41 34.97 0.23
N TRP A 24 31.41 36.30 0.25
CA TRP A 24 30.86 37.13 -0.82
C TRP A 24 31.64 37.00 -2.14
N LEU A 25 32.97 36.95 -2.09
CA LEU A 25 33.83 36.72 -3.26
C LEU A 25 33.62 35.32 -3.85
N LEU A 26 33.49 34.29 -2.99
CA LEU A 26 33.16 32.93 -3.41
C LEU A 26 31.76 32.86 -4.02
N TRP A 27 30.78 33.50 -3.41
CA TRP A 27 29.41 33.61 -3.92
C TRP A 27 29.39 34.35 -5.27
N ARG A 28 30.07 35.49 -5.40
CA ARG A 28 30.18 36.27 -6.63
C ARG A 28 30.90 35.49 -7.73
N LYS A 29 31.93 34.70 -7.41
CA LYS A 29 32.62 33.79 -8.36
C LYS A 29 31.71 32.64 -8.80
N ARG A 30 30.91 32.06 -7.89
CA ARG A 30 29.90 31.05 -8.19
C ARG A 30 28.77 31.61 -9.05
N SER A 31 28.27 32.80 -8.71
CA SER A 31 27.20 33.50 -9.41
C SER A 31 27.64 33.93 -10.80
N ARG A 32 28.87 34.47 -10.96
CA ARG A 32 29.47 34.75 -12.27
C ARG A 32 29.69 33.50 -13.12
N ARG A 33 30.03 32.35 -12.52
CA ARG A 33 30.09 31.06 -13.24
C ARG A 33 28.71 30.54 -13.65
N LYS A 34 27.67 30.78 -12.86
CA LYS A 34 26.27 30.45 -13.19
C LYS A 34 25.71 31.36 -14.29
N GLY A 35 25.95 32.67 -14.23
CA GLY A 35 25.50 33.67 -15.21
C GLY A 35 26.30 33.70 -16.51
N ARG A 36 27.44 33.00 -16.60
CA ARG A 36 28.19 32.78 -17.86
C ARG A 36 27.69 31.58 -18.66
N ARG A 37 26.69 30.85 -18.18
CA ARG A 37 26.03 29.82 -19.00
C ARG A 37 25.13 30.52 -20.02
N GLN A 38 25.80 30.84 -21.14
CA GLN A 38 25.33 30.92 -22.52
C GLN A 38 24.26 31.98 -22.83
N THR A 39 24.71 33.12 -23.36
CA THR A 39 23.89 34.08 -24.10
C THR A 39 23.63 33.65 -25.56
N ASN A 40 24.09 32.45 -25.94
CA ASN A 40 23.90 31.88 -27.27
C ASN A 40 22.87 30.74 -27.19
N PRO A 41 21.64 30.94 -27.66
CA PRO A 41 20.60 29.90 -27.65
C PRO A 41 21.01 28.60 -28.38
N ALA A 42 21.89 28.67 -29.39
CA ALA A 42 22.39 27.48 -30.07
C ALA A 42 23.21 26.56 -29.14
N ALA A 43 23.70 27.10 -28.03
CA ALA A 43 24.51 26.36 -27.08
C ALA A 43 23.66 25.68 -25.98
N ASP A 44 22.37 26.01 -25.87
CA ASP A 44 21.40 25.33 -24.98
C ASP A 44 21.11 23.90 -25.43
N TYR A 45 21.25 23.64 -26.73
CA TYR A 45 21.13 22.32 -27.37
C TYR A 45 22.48 21.71 -27.75
N ALA A 46 23.58 22.23 -27.20
CA ALA A 46 24.91 21.74 -27.54
C ALA A 46 25.05 20.25 -27.23
N VAL A 47 25.39 19.46 -28.26
CA VAL A 47 25.64 18.03 -28.12
C VAL A 47 26.87 17.82 -27.24
N ARG A 48 26.75 16.91 -26.28
CA ARG A 48 27.86 16.56 -25.39
C ARG A 48 28.97 15.84 -26.16
N THR A 49 30.15 16.45 -26.18
CA THR A 49 31.35 15.89 -26.83
C THR A 49 32.36 15.31 -25.84
N ASP A 50 32.42 15.83 -24.61
CA ASP A 50 33.23 15.26 -23.52
C ASP A 50 32.38 14.44 -22.54
N TRP A 51 32.60 13.13 -22.56
CA TRP A 51 31.94 12.19 -21.68
C TRP A 51 32.70 11.97 -20.38
N ASN A 52 33.96 12.36 -20.23
CA ASN A 52 34.77 12.03 -19.04
C ASN A 52 34.24 12.64 -17.73
N ALA A 53 33.46 13.73 -17.82
CA ALA A 53 32.82 14.39 -16.70
C ALA A 53 31.50 13.70 -16.25
N GLY A 54 31.59 12.53 -15.60
CA GLY A 54 30.46 11.90 -14.90
C GLY A 54 30.53 12.17 -13.39
N GLY A 55 29.43 12.52 -12.73
CA GLY A 55 29.41 12.79 -11.28
C GLY A 55 28.01 12.99 -10.68
N GLY A 56 26.97 12.66 -11.45
CA GLY A 56 25.60 12.66 -10.99
C GLY A 56 25.31 11.47 -10.09
N MET A 57 24.03 11.33 -9.76
CA MET A 57 23.51 10.27 -8.92
C MET A 57 22.24 9.74 -9.60
N LEU A 58 22.12 8.42 -9.69
CA LEU A 58 20.93 7.75 -10.16
C LEU A 58 20.38 6.87 -9.04
N ASN A 59 19.13 6.45 -9.13
CA ASN A 59 18.63 5.36 -8.28
C ASN A 59 18.72 4.05 -9.08
N TYR A 60 19.25 3.02 -8.43
CA TYR A 60 19.09 1.65 -8.87
C TYR A 60 18.05 1.00 -7.96
N SER A 61 16.95 0.53 -8.52
CA SER A 61 15.73 0.31 -7.73
C SER A 61 15.23 -1.12 -7.84
N SER A 62 14.70 -1.63 -6.74
CA SER A 62 13.93 -2.89 -6.69
C SER A 62 12.45 -2.56 -6.76
N PHE A 63 11.71 -3.24 -7.64
CA PHE A 63 10.26 -3.10 -7.75
C PHE A 63 9.59 -4.30 -7.10
N VAL A 64 8.60 -4.05 -6.24
CA VAL A 64 7.81 -5.08 -5.57
C VAL A 64 6.34 -4.86 -5.88
N TYR A 65 5.64 -5.94 -6.22
CA TYR A 65 4.22 -5.94 -6.54
C TYR A 65 3.47 -7.03 -5.76
N PHE A 66 2.17 -6.83 -5.60
CA PHE A 66 1.23 -7.79 -5.11
C PHE A 66 0.88 -8.67 -6.30
N ASP A 67 1.27 -9.93 -6.22
CA ASP A 67 1.03 -10.93 -7.26
C ASP A 67 -0.39 -11.49 -7.06
N VAL A 68 -1.32 -10.88 -7.78
CA VAL A 68 -2.77 -11.05 -7.56
C VAL A 68 -3.23 -12.42 -8.03
N ASP A 69 -2.76 -12.86 -9.19
CA ASP A 69 -3.09 -14.18 -9.76
C ASP A 69 -2.09 -15.27 -9.35
N ARG A 70 -1.00 -14.89 -8.65
CA ARG A 70 -0.02 -15.80 -8.05
C ARG A 70 0.79 -16.58 -9.08
N ASP A 71 0.99 -16.03 -10.27
CA ASP A 71 1.75 -16.70 -11.34
C ASP A 71 3.26 -16.40 -11.32
N GLY A 72 3.70 -15.51 -10.42
CA GLY A 72 5.09 -15.08 -10.25
C GLY A 72 5.57 -14.07 -11.30
N LYS A 73 4.70 -13.56 -12.17
CA LYS A 73 5.01 -12.63 -13.25
C LYS A 73 4.18 -11.36 -13.09
N TYR A 74 4.85 -10.23 -13.26
CA TYR A 74 4.17 -8.95 -13.19
C TYR A 74 3.23 -8.75 -14.39
N GLY A 75 1.93 -8.78 -14.15
CA GLY A 75 0.85 -8.62 -15.12
C GLY A 75 0.03 -7.33 -14.93
N ALA A 76 -0.93 -7.10 -15.82
CA ALA A 76 -1.80 -5.90 -15.76
C ALA A 76 -2.77 -5.91 -14.56
N GLY A 77 -3.08 -7.10 -14.02
CA GLY A 77 -3.90 -7.26 -12.82
C GLY A 77 -3.15 -6.93 -11.53
N ASP A 78 -1.83 -6.93 -11.54
CA ASP A 78 -1.01 -6.73 -10.36
C ASP A 78 -0.94 -5.28 -9.91
N ARG A 79 -0.57 -5.10 -8.63
CA ARG A 79 -0.51 -3.78 -7.99
C ARG A 79 0.88 -3.54 -7.40
N PRO A 80 1.48 -2.35 -7.58
CA PRO A 80 2.71 -2.03 -6.86
C PRO A 80 2.45 -2.04 -5.35
N MET A 81 3.42 -2.57 -4.58
CA MET A 81 3.31 -2.63 -3.12
C MET A 81 4.19 -1.58 -2.45
N ALA A 82 3.57 -0.76 -1.61
CA ALA A 82 4.25 0.23 -0.79
C ALA A 82 4.62 -0.33 0.59
N GLY A 83 5.74 0.12 1.15
CA GLY A 83 6.16 -0.21 2.52
C GLY A 83 7.00 -1.48 2.68
N ILE A 84 7.22 -2.26 1.62
CA ILE A 84 8.03 -3.49 1.65
C ILE A 84 9.50 -3.16 1.80
N MET A 85 10.18 -3.82 2.74
CA MET A 85 11.58 -3.57 3.04
C MET A 85 12.48 -4.30 2.05
N VAL A 86 13.45 -3.58 1.47
CA VAL A 86 14.53 -4.15 0.65
C VAL A 86 15.86 -3.84 1.29
N ARG A 87 16.71 -4.85 1.42
CA ARG A 87 18.05 -4.76 2.02
C ARG A 87 19.12 -4.93 0.94
N LEU A 88 20.10 -4.05 0.96
CA LEU A 88 21.24 -4.05 0.06
C LEU A 88 22.49 -4.50 0.83
N TYR A 89 23.13 -5.55 0.33
CA TYR A 89 24.38 -6.10 0.86
C TYR A 89 25.52 -5.86 -0.13
N ASP A 90 26.69 -5.55 0.40
CA ASP A 90 27.92 -5.48 -0.38
C ASP A 90 28.51 -6.87 -0.66
N GLU A 91 29.62 -6.90 -1.40
CA GLU A 91 30.32 -8.13 -1.79
C GLU A 91 30.85 -8.94 -0.60
N ALA A 92 31.11 -8.30 0.55
CA ALA A 92 31.52 -8.98 1.78
C ALA A 92 30.33 -9.55 2.57
N GLY A 93 29.11 -9.40 2.06
CA GLY A 93 27.88 -9.81 2.73
C GLY A 93 27.44 -8.87 3.85
N LYS A 94 28.05 -7.68 3.98
CA LYS A 94 27.67 -6.69 4.99
C LYS A 94 26.46 -5.89 4.49
N LEU A 95 25.51 -5.64 5.39
CA LEU A 95 24.39 -4.75 5.12
C LEU A 95 24.91 -3.32 4.86
N ALA A 96 24.73 -2.83 3.65
CA ALA A 96 25.17 -1.51 3.23
C ALA A 96 24.06 -0.47 3.39
N ALA A 97 22.81 -0.83 3.08
CA ALA A 97 21.64 0.03 3.20
C ALA A 97 20.35 -0.77 3.24
N SER A 98 19.26 -0.10 3.63
CA SER A 98 17.91 -0.61 3.50
C SER A 98 16.98 0.52 3.03
N ALA A 99 15.94 0.15 2.29
CA ALA A 99 14.94 1.09 1.78
C ALA A 99 13.56 0.40 1.77
N ARG A 100 12.50 1.15 2.07
CA ARG A 100 11.13 0.69 1.84
C ARG A 100 10.67 1.06 0.44
N THR A 101 9.83 0.24 -0.16
CA THR A 101 9.14 0.59 -1.39
C THR A 101 8.24 1.80 -1.18
N ASN A 102 8.28 2.74 -2.12
CA ASN A 102 7.41 3.92 -2.12
C ASN A 102 6.00 3.57 -2.67
N ASN A 103 5.14 4.57 -2.82
CA ASN A 103 3.77 4.40 -3.35
C ASN A 103 3.72 3.78 -4.76
N ALA A 104 4.81 3.87 -5.53
CA ALA A 104 4.94 3.27 -6.85
C ALA A 104 5.63 1.90 -6.82
N GLY A 105 5.82 1.27 -5.65
CA GLY A 105 6.41 -0.06 -5.54
C GLY A 105 7.94 -0.11 -5.58
N PHE A 106 8.64 1.04 -5.63
CA PHE A 106 10.10 1.08 -5.79
C PHE A 106 10.84 1.34 -4.49
N ALA A 107 11.77 0.44 -4.14
CA ALA A 107 12.82 0.70 -3.16
C ALA A 107 14.06 1.23 -3.89
N ASN A 108 14.43 2.48 -3.62
CA ASN A 108 15.44 3.22 -4.39
C ASN A 108 16.79 3.25 -3.68
N PHE A 109 17.86 2.81 -4.37
CA PHE A 109 19.23 2.86 -3.85
C PHE A 109 20.08 3.84 -4.67
N PRO A 110 20.42 5.02 -4.14
CA PRO A 110 21.21 5.99 -4.87
C PRO A 110 22.62 5.46 -5.18
N MET A 111 23.04 5.56 -6.45
CA MET A 111 24.33 5.10 -6.97
C MET A 111 25.15 6.26 -7.55
N SER A 112 26.43 6.34 -7.20
CA SER A 112 27.39 7.31 -7.73
C SER A 112 28.81 7.01 -7.26
N VAL A 113 29.80 7.03 -8.16
CA VAL A 113 31.22 6.92 -7.78
C VAL A 113 31.77 8.20 -7.13
N LYS A 114 31.07 9.34 -7.25
CA LYS A 114 31.53 10.65 -6.74
C LYS A 114 30.72 11.18 -5.56
N SER A 115 29.41 10.90 -5.51
CA SER A 115 28.55 11.41 -4.44
C SER A 115 28.75 10.64 -3.12
N ARG A 116 28.91 11.36 -2.02
CA ARG A 116 28.90 10.77 -0.67
C ARG A 116 27.50 10.38 -0.19
N LYS A 117 26.45 10.87 -0.83
CA LYS A 117 25.05 10.52 -0.53
C LYS A 117 24.62 9.19 -1.16
N ALA A 118 25.40 8.67 -2.11
CA ALA A 118 25.13 7.38 -2.71
C ALA A 118 25.43 6.24 -1.73
N VAL A 119 24.62 5.19 -1.78
CA VAL A 119 24.85 3.93 -1.05
C VAL A 119 25.71 2.98 -1.88
N ILE A 120 25.44 2.88 -3.18
CA ILE A 120 26.28 2.13 -4.14
C ILE A 120 27.36 3.10 -4.64
N ARG A 121 28.54 3.05 -4.01
CA ARG A 121 29.63 3.99 -4.27
C ARG A 121 30.79 3.41 -5.08
N LYS A 122 30.82 2.09 -5.25
CA LYS A 122 31.91 1.39 -5.92
C LYS A 122 31.34 0.34 -6.87
N PRO A 123 31.99 0.11 -8.02
CA PRO A 123 31.79 -1.10 -8.81
C PRO A 123 32.02 -2.36 -7.96
N GLY A 124 31.43 -3.47 -8.38
CA GLY A 124 31.47 -4.74 -7.65
C GLY A 124 30.12 -5.45 -7.67
N ASN A 125 30.05 -6.55 -6.93
CA ASN A 125 28.82 -7.31 -6.78
C ASN A 125 28.00 -6.78 -5.60
N TRP A 126 26.70 -6.61 -5.83
CA TRP A 126 25.76 -6.13 -4.84
C TRP A 126 24.54 -7.05 -4.82
N ARG A 127 24.05 -7.38 -3.62
CA ARG A 127 22.93 -8.29 -3.43
C ARG A 127 21.75 -7.56 -2.81
N PHE A 128 20.61 -7.63 -3.47
CA PHE A 128 19.34 -7.05 -3.08
C PHE A 128 18.46 -8.17 -2.51
N VAL A 129 17.85 -7.92 -1.36
CA VAL A 129 17.01 -8.88 -0.64
C VAL A 129 15.70 -8.21 -0.28
N VAL A 130 14.62 -8.61 -0.92
CA VAL A 130 13.26 -8.25 -0.53
C VAL A 130 12.92 -9.00 0.76
N SER A 131 12.42 -8.28 1.74
CA SER A 131 12.02 -8.86 3.02
C SER A 131 10.57 -9.31 2.92
N VAL A 132 10.38 -10.57 2.55
CA VAL A 132 9.05 -11.20 2.46
C VAL A 132 8.37 -11.10 3.84
N PRO A 133 7.15 -10.52 3.94
CA PRO A 133 6.42 -10.48 5.20
C PRO A 133 6.16 -11.88 5.78
N PRO A 134 6.06 -12.05 7.11
CA PRO A 134 5.82 -13.36 7.71
C PRO A 134 4.58 -14.06 7.15
N GLY A 135 4.74 -15.31 6.72
CA GLY A 135 3.67 -16.14 6.14
C GLY A 135 3.39 -15.89 4.65
N TRP A 136 3.96 -14.85 4.06
CA TRP A 136 3.83 -14.57 2.63
C TRP A 136 4.83 -15.39 1.82
N GLN A 137 4.59 -15.46 0.50
CA GLN A 137 5.47 -16.13 -0.45
C GLN A 137 5.95 -15.15 -1.51
N ALA A 138 7.20 -15.29 -1.94
CA ALA A 138 7.72 -14.63 -3.13
C ALA A 138 7.52 -15.54 -4.34
N LYS A 139 6.35 -15.42 -4.98
CA LYS A 139 5.91 -16.29 -6.08
C LYS A 139 6.80 -16.19 -7.31
N SER A 140 7.49 -15.06 -7.49
CA SER A 140 8.47 -14.85 -8.56
C SER A 140 9.83 -15.52 -8.33
N GLU A 141 10.05 -16.14 -7.16
CA GLU A 141 11.28 -16.89 -6.79
C GLU A 141 12.59 -16.09 -6.96
N ASN A 142 12.51 -14.76 -6.88
CA ASN A 142 13.61 -13.83 -7.15
C ASN A 142 13.68 -12.71 -6.09
N ASP A 143 13.25 -12.98 -4.86
CA ASP A 143 13.33 -12.05 -3.73
C ASP A 143 14.79 -11.74 -3.33
N ILE A 144 15.73 -12.60 -3.72
CA ILE A 144 17.17 -12.38 -3.62
C ILE A 144 17.78 -12.26 -5.02
N GLN A 145 18.36 -11.10 -5.35
CA GLN A 145 18.98 -10.86 -6.64
C GLN A 145 20.36 -10.22 -6.49
N SER A 146 21.32 -10.69 -7.29
CA SER A 146 22.66 -10.11 -7.35
C SER A 146 22.87 -9.37 -8.66
N ARG A 147 23.55 -8.21 -8.59
CA ARG A 147 23.90 -7.41 -9.77
C ARG A 147 25.34 -6.94 -9.67
N ARG A 148 26.06 -7.07 -10.78
CA ARG A 148 27.42 -6.55 -10.92
C ARG A 148 27.35 -5.14 -11.49
N PHE A 149 28.05 -4.23 -10.82
CA PHE A 149 28.27 -2.86 -11.29
C PHE A 149 29.68 -2.73 -11.83
N MET A 150 29.81 -2.12 -13.00
CA MET A 150 31.08 -1.92 -13.68
C MET A 150 31.39 -0.44 -13.79
N PRO A 151 32.66 -0.03 -13.65
CA PRO A 151 33.04 1.35 -13.89
C PRO A 151 32.73 1.73 -15.34
N LEU A 152 32.10 2.88 -15.54
CA LEU A 152 31.88 3.44 -16.86
C LEU A 152 32.01 4.96 -16.77
N PRO A 153 33.24 5.50 -16.93
CA PRO A 153 33.46 6.93 -17.00
C PRO A 153 32.52 7.57 -18.03
N GLY A 154 31.82 8.61 -17.59
CA GLY A 154 30.87 9.34 -18.41
C GLY A 154 29.43 8.89 -18.39
N SER A 155 29.14 7.72 -17.81
CA SER A 155 27.79 7.44 -17.37
C SER A 155 27.38 8.43 -16.27
N PRO A 156 26.07 8.68 -16.07
CA PRO A 156 25.62 9.67 -15.08
C PRO A 156 26.16 9.41 -13.67
N ALA A 157 26.25 8.15 -13.25
CA ALA A 157 26.76 7.73 -11.94
C ALA A 157 28.26 7.33 -11.95
N GLY A 158 28.92 7.34 -13.11
CA GLY A 158 30.30 6.85 -13.30
C GLY A 158 30.46 5.33 -13.21
N MET A 159 29.34 4.61 -13.14
CA MET A 159 29.25 3.15 -13.20
C MET A 159 27.88 2.75 -13.78
N VAL A 160 27.75 1.50 -14.20
CA VAL A 160 26.51 0.93 -14.76
C VAL A 160 26.33 -0.53 -14.33
N SER A 161 25.10 -1.02 -14.38
CA SER A 161 24.80 -2.46 -14.45
C SER A 161 24.20 -2.76 -15.83
N GLN A 162 24.44 -3.96 -16.36
CA GLN A 162 23.95 -4.35 -17.69
C GLN A 162 22.45 -4.65 -17.70
N GLU A 163 21.91 -5.09 -16.57
CA GLU A 163 20.52 -5.49 -16.41
C GLU A 163 19.91 -4.74 -15.23
N MET A 164 18.59 -4.58 -15.22
CA MET A 164 17.84 -4.13 -14.04
C MET A 164 17.51 -5.32 -13.13
N LEU A 165 17.04 -5.05 -11.92
CA LEU A 165 16.41 -6.08 -11.09
C LEU A 165 15.09 -6.51 -11.73
N LEU A 166 14.77 -7.79 -11.63
CA LEU A 166 13.47 -8.31 -12.00
C LEU A 166 12.43 -7.90 -10.94
N PRO A 167 11.17 -7.62 -11.33
CA PRO A 167 10.06 -7.45 -10.39
C PRO A 167 9.96 -8.62 -9.40
N VAL A 168 9.68 -8.31 -8.13
CA VAL A 168 9.46 -9.31 -7.08
C VAL A 168 7.98 -9.35 -6.72
N GLY A 169 7.33 -10.46 -7.00
CA GLY A 169 5.91 -10.70 -6.75
C GLY A 169 5.70 -11.35 -5.40
N LEU A 170 4.89 -10.72 -4.54
CA LEU A 170 4.55 -11.23 -3.22
C LEU A 170 3.07 -11.59 -3.16
N ALA A 171 2.78 -12.74 -2.54
CA ALA A 171 1.42 -13.20 -2.29
C ALA A 171 1.22 -13.51 -0.79
N PRO A 172 0.19 -12.93 -0.13
CA PRO A 172 -0.17 -13.28 1.24
C PRO A 172 -0.78 -14.68 1.30
N PRO A 173 -0.78 -15.34 2.47
CA PRO A 173 -1.66 -16.49 2.67
C PRO A 173 -3.13 -16.04 2.55
N ARG A 174 -3.98 -16.90 1.98
CA ARG A 174 -5.43 -16.68 1.90
C ARG A 174 -6.09 -17.47 3.01
N ARG A 175 -7.01 -16.82 3.73
CA ARG A 175 -7.79 -17.43 4.80
C ARG A 175 -9.24 -17.05 4.69
N VAL A 176 -10.11 -17.92 5.19
CA VAL A 176 -11.51 -17.59 5.49
C VAL A 176 -11.74 -17.67 6.99
N SER A 177 -12.25 -16.58 7.57
CA SER A 177 -12.57 -16.46 8.98
C SER A 177 -14.02 -16.07 9.22
N GLY A 178 -14.46 -16.23 10.46
CA GLY A 178 -15.78 -15.79 10.88
C GLY A 178 -16.16 -16.33 12.24
N ARG A 179 -17.40 -16.06 12.63
CA ARG A 179 -17.98 -16.50 13.90
C ARG A 179 -19.35 -17.11 13.66
N VAL A 180 -19.74 -18.07 14.50
CA VAL A 180 -21.04 -18.76 14.38
C VAL A 180 -21.90 -18.45 15.60
N ALA A 181 -23.09 -17.91 15.37
CA ALA A 181 -24.16 -17.79 16.37
C ALA A 181 -25.24 -18.83 16.11
N GLY A 182 -25.76 -19.42 17.20
CA GLY A 182 -26.84 -20.41 17.17
C GLY A 182 -26.40 -21.79 17.65
N ASP A 183 -27.36 -22.72 17.72
CA ASP A 183 -27.22 -24.02 18.40
C ASP A 183 -27.17 -25.21 17.45
N GLY A 184 -27.38 -24.98 16.15
CA GLY A 184 -27.44 -26.02 15.11
C GLY A 184 -26.10 -26.24 14.40
N PRO A 185 -25.81 -27.46 13.91
CA PRO A 185 -24.60 -27.74 13.17
C PRO A 185 -24.62 -27.00 11.82
N ALA A 186 -23.54 -26.30 11.52
CA ALA A 186 -23.28 -25.71 10.21
C ALA A 186 -22.03 -26.32 9.59
N THR A 187 -21.88 -26.16 8.28
CA THR A 187 -20.76 -26.69 7.52
C THR A 187 -20.25 -25.63 6.57
N LEU A 188 -18.93 -25.46 6.52
CA LEU A 188 -18.24 -24.63 5.55
C LEU A 188 -17.61 -25.54 4.50
N SER A 189 -17.92 -25.31 3.23
CA SER A 189 -17.32 -26.01 2.10
C SER A 189 -16.53 -25.04 1.24
N MET A 190 -15.31 -25.41 0.91
CA MET A 190 -14.39 -24.67 0.04
C MET A 190 -14.35 -25.41 -1.29
N SER A 191 -14.54 -24.68 -2.38
CA SER A 191 -14.59 -25.23 -3.73
C SER A 191 -13.64 -24.49 -4.67
N GLY A 192 -13.20 -25.18 -5.71
CA GLY A 192 -12.42 -24.65 -6.83
C GLY A 192 -12.88 -25.32 -8.12
N ASP A 193 -13.11 -24.53 -9.18
CA ASP A 193 -13.60 -25.00 -10.47
C ASP A 193 -14.86 -25.88 -10.36
N GLY A 194 -15.77 -25.49 -9.44
CA GLY A 194 -17.03 -26.21 -9.18
C GLY A 194 -16.91 -27.51 -8.38
N HIS A 195 -15.71 -27.91 -7.95
CA HIS A 195 -15.49 -29.11 -7.15
C HIS A 195 -15.21 -28.76 -5.69
N VAL A 196 -15.81 -29.49 -4.75
CA VAL A 196 -15.53 -29.33 -3.31
C VAL A 196 -14.13 -29.85 -3.02
N LEU A 197 -13.26 -28.97 -2.55
CA LEU A 197 -11.87 -29.26 -2.18
C LEU A 197 -11.79 -29.73 -0.72
N GLU A 198 -12.50 -29.05 0.17
CA GLU A 198 -12.50 -29.36 1.60
C GLU A 198 -13.82 -28.93 2.25
N THR A 199 -14.26 -29.71 3.24
CA THR A 199 -15.47 -29.44 4.04
C THR A 199 -15.12 -29.48 5.51
N ARG A 200 -15.53 -28.47 6.27
CA ARG A 200 -15.29 -28.34 7.70
C ARG A 200 -16.58 -28.11 8.48
N ALA A 201 -16.76 -28.87 9.56
CA ALA A 201 -17.86 -28.63 10.49
C ALA A 201 -17.63 -27.33 11.26
N LEU A 202 -18.69 -26.54 11.41
CA LEU A 202 -18.72 -25.31 12.19
C LEU A 202 -19.55 -25.55 13.45
N ALA A 203 -18.88 -25.56 14.59
CA ALA A 203 -19.55 -25.74 15.88
C ALA A 203 -20.32 -24.47 16.29
N PRO A 204 -21.47 -24.62 16.99
CA PRO A 204 -22.13 -23.55 17.72
C PRO A 204 -21.16 -22.68 18.54
N GLY A 205 -21.22 -21.36 18.38
CA GLY A 205 -20.37 -20.42 19.13
C GLY A 205 -18.91 -20.38 18.67
N ALA A 206 -18.52 -21.12 17.63
CA ALA A 206 -17.13 -21.16 17.18
C ALA A 206 -16.67 -19.82 16.58
N VAL A 207 -15.42 -19.47 16.89
CA VAL A 207 -14.61 -18.54 16.10
C VAL A 207 -13.67 -19.40 15.26
N PHE A 208 -13.68 -19.21 13.94
CA PHE A 208 -12.89 -20.04 13.03
C PHE A 208 -12.02 -19.20 12.11
N SER A 209 -10.92 -19.81 11.66
CA SER A 209 -10.02 -19.29 10.64
C SER A 209 -9.36 -20.48 9.96
N PHE A 210 -9.62 -20.67 8.67
CA PHE A 210 -9.06 -21.76 7.88
C PHE A 210 -8.22 -21.22 6.74
N ASP A 211 -7.10 -21.87 6.46
CA ASP A 211 -6.31 -21.58 5.27
C ASP A 211 -7.09 -22.02 4.02
N LEU A 212 -7.05 -21.20 2.98
CA LEU A 212 -7.64 -21.49 1.67
C LEU A 212 -6.60 -22.15 0.78
N ALA A 213 -7.00 -23.22 0.08
CA ALA A 213 -6.22 -23.77 -1.02
C ALA A 213 -6.00 -22.72 -2.12
N GLU A 214 -4.95 -22.87 -2.91
CA GLU A 214 -4.60 -21.87 -3.94
C GLU A 214 -5.69 -21.80 -5.02
N GLU A 215 -6.20 -22.97 -5.40
CA GLU A 215 -7.27 -23.20 -6.37
C GLU A 215 -8.69 -22.89 -5.83
N ALA A 216 -8.83 -22.53 -4.55
CA ALA A 216 -10.14 -22.21 -3.99
C ALA A 216 -10.68 -20.88 -4.56
N ASP A 217 -11.85 -20.95 -5.19
CA ASP A 217 -12.56 -19.81 -5.80
C ASP A 217 -13.88 -19.46 -5.08
N THR A 218 -14.40 -20.38 -4.25
CA THR A 218 -15.72 -20.23 -3.63
C THR A 218 -15.73 -20.81 -2.22
N VAL A 219 -16.40 -20.11 -1.30
CA VAL A 219 -16.80 -20.64 0.01
C VAL A 219 -18.31 -20.67 0.09
N SER A 220 -18.86 -21.78 0.58
CA SER A 220 -20.28 -21.87 0.93
C SER A 220 -20.47 -22.34 2.37
N VAL A 221 -21.41 -21.71 3.08
CA VAL A 221 -21.84 -22.15 4.40
C VAL A 221 -23.29 -22.62 4.32
N SER A 222 -23.54 -23.83 4.82
CA SER A 222 -24.87 -24.45 4.82
C SER A 222 -25.15 -25.16 6.14
N GLY A 223 -26.43 -25.25 6.52
CA GLY A 223 -26.87 -25.97 7.72
C GLY A 223 -27.14 -25.03 8.90
N GLY A 224 -27.89 -25.51 9.91
CA GLY A 224 -28.25 -24.69 11.07
C GLY A 224 -29.10 -23.46 10.74
N GLY A 225 -29.82 -23.45 9.60
CA GLY A 225 -30.55 -22.29 9.08
C GLY A 225 -29.67 -21.27 8.35
N LEU A 226 -28.39 -21.58 8.13
CA LEU A 226 -27.48 -20.78 7.33
C LEU A 226 -27.46 -21.28 5.88
N GLU A 227 -27.46 -20.33 4.96
CA GLU A 227 -27.18 -20.53 3.54
C GLU A 227 -26.45 -19.28 3.06
N ARG A 228 -25.16 -19.44 2.74
CA ARG A 228 -24.29 -18.37 2.24
C ARG A 228 -23.35 -18.92 1.18
N ARG A 229 -23.05 -18.12 0.17
CA ARG A 229 -22.03 -18.41 -0.83
C ARG A 229 -21.27 -17.13 -1.13
N LEU A 230 -19.95 -17.19 -1.07
CA LEU A 230 -19.03 -16.11 -1.39
C LEU A 230 -18.07 -16.58 -2.48
N THR A 231 -18.04 -15.87 -3.61
CA THR A 231 -16.91 -15.95 -4.54
C THR A 231 -15.71 -15.27 -3.90
N LEU A 232 -14.62 -16.02 -3.77
CA LEU A 232 -13.42 -15.58 -3.10
C LEU A 232 -12.64 -14.60 -3.98
N SER A 233 -12.16 -13.53 -3.36
CA SER A 233 -11.15 -12.66 -3.96
C SER A 233 -9.74 -13.27 -3.78
N PRO A 234 -8.71 -12.66 -4.39
CA PRO A 234 -7.30 -12.97 -4.12
C PRO A 234 -6.85 -12.75 -2.67
N TYR A 235 -7.68 -12.09 -1.86
CA TYR A 235 -7.39 -11.69 -0.48
C TYR A 235 -8.03 -12.66 0.53
N SER A 236 -7.63 -12.53 1.80
CA SER A 236 -8.34 -13.23 2.88
C SER A 236 -9.75 -12.66 3.06
N ALA A 237 -10.70 -13.50 3.46
CA ALA A 237 -12.09 -13.13 3.65
C ALA A 237 -12.54 -13.34 5.11
N ASP A 238 -13.35 -12.43 5.62
CA ASP A 238 -14.04 -12.59 6.91
C ASP A 238 -15.56 -12.55 6.68
N LEU A 239 -16.24 -13.63 7.06
CA LEU A 239 -17.69 -13.79 6.86
C LEU A 239 -18.52 -13.09 7.95
N GLY A 240 -17.88 -12.39 8.89
CA GLY A 240 -18.52 -11.79 10.05
C GLY A 240 -19.17 -12.82 10.96
N LEU A 241 -20.21 -12.40 11.69
CA LEU A 241 -21.02 -13.30 12.50
C LEU A 241 -22.15 -13.93 11.67
N LEU A 242 -21.98 -15.23 11.39
CA LEU A 242 -22.95 -16.12 10.78
C LEU A 242 -24.04 -16.46 11.79
N SER A 243 -25.28 -16.06 11.52
CA SER A 243 -26.43 -16.24 12.41
C SER A 243 -27.68 -16.57 11.59
N PRO A 244 -28.44 -17.63 11.93
CA PRO A 244 -29.69 -17.95 11.23
C PRO A 244 -30.79 -16.92 11.50
N GLN A 245 -30.67 -16.11 12.56
CA GLN A 245 -31.55 -14.98 12.83
C GLN A 245 -31.33 -13.82 11.84
N ARG A 246 -30.28 -13.88 11.02
CA ARG A 246 -29.96 -12.88 10.00
C ARG A 246 -30.20 -13.46 8.62
N ALA A 247 -31.18 -12.91 7.90
CA ALA A 247 -31.41 -13.29 6.52
C ALA A 247 -30.15 -12.99 5.68
N GLY A 248 -29.75 -13.96 4.87
CA GLY A 248 -28.68 -13.81 3.90
C GLY A 248 -29.15 -13.18 2.61
N ILE A 249 -28.21 -12.59 1.88
CA ILE A 249 -28.43 -12.27 0.48
C ILE A 249 -28.61 -13.59 -0.28
N ASP A 250 -29.62 -13.64 -1.16
CA ASP A 250 -29.90 -14.79 -2.00
C ASP A 250 -28.72 -15.00 -2.98
N THR A 251 -28.32 -16.24 -3.25
CA THR A 251 -27.07 -16.54 -4.00
C THR A 251 -27.04 -15.96 -5.41
N ASP A 252 -28.21 -15.76 -6.01
CA ASP A 252 -28.38 -15.29 -7.38
C ASP A 252 -28.76 -13.81 -7.43
N ALA A 253 -28.68 -13.10 -6.29
CA ALA A 253 -28.97 -11.67 -6.22
C ALA A 253 -27.99 -10.88 -7.10
N ALA A 254 -28.51 -9.90 -7.84
CA ALA A 254 -27.67 -8.98 -8.58
C ALA A 254 -26.83 -8.14 -7.60
N LEU A 255 -25.52 -8.14 -7.83
CA LEU A 255 -24.55 -7.38 -7.04
C LEU A 255 -24.14 -6.11 -7.79
N GLU A 256 -24.08 -5.00 -7.05
CA GLU A 256 -23.60 -3.70 -7.49
C GLU A 256 -22.29 -3.40 -6.76
N THR A 257 -21.21 -3.18 -7.50
CA THR A 257 -19.91 -2.75 -6.95
C THR A 257 -19.76 -1.25 -7.10
N ILE A 258 -19.32 -0.59 -6.04
CA ILE A 258 -18.94 0.82 -6.01
C ILE A 258 -17.41 0.88 -5.79
N ASP A 259 -16.66 1.18 -6.85
CA ASP A 259 -15.19 1.27 -6.90
C ASP A 259 -14.63 2.67 -6.60
N PHE A 260 -15.51 3.69 -6.59
CA PHE A 260 -15.23 5.08 -6.24
C PHE A 260 -14.39 5.88 -7.24
N ASP A 261 -14.02 5.31 -8.39
CA ASP A 261 -13.26 6.01 -9.43
C ASP A 261 -14.05 7.11 -10.13
N ASP A 262 -15.38 6.97 -10.18
CA ASP A 262 -16.29 7.96 -10.77
C ASP A 262 -16.54 9.18 -9.86
N VAL A 263 -16.14 9.12 -8.58
CA VAL A 263 -16.35 10.20 -7.61
C VAL A 263 -15.53 11.45 -7.98
N THR A 264 -14.32 11.25 -8.49
CA THR A 264 -13.39 12.35 -8.78
C THR A 264 -12.33 11.95 -9.80
N SER A 265 -12.08 12.82 -10.78
CA SER A 265 -10.87 12.75 -11.62
C SER A 265 -9.69 13.53 -11.01
N ARG A 266 -9.90 14.17 -9.85
CA ARG A 266 -8.90 14.88 -9.04
C ARG A 266 -8.43 14.00 -7.89
N SER A 267 -7.32 14.37 -7.27
CA SER A 267 -6.68 13.51 -6.28
C SER A 267 -7.44 13.34 -4.95
N LEU A 268 -8.34 14.23 -4.54
CA LEU A 268 -9.15 14.08 -3.33
C LEU A 268 -10.49 14.81 -3.44
N ARG A 269 -11.57 14.17 -2.97
CA ARG A 269 -12.91 14.74 -2.86
C ARG A 269 -13.71 14.11 -1.72
N LYS A 270 -14.48 14.91 -0.97
CA LYS A 270 -15.56 14.38 -0.12
C LYS A 270 -16.62 13.69 -0.98
N ILE A 271 -17.09 12.51 -0.56
CA ILE A 271 -18.15 11.83 -1.33
C ILE A 271 -19.44 12.67 -1.28
N PRO A 272 -20.02 13.02 -2.43
CA PRO A 272 -21.30 13.70 -2.47
C PRO A 272 -22.42 12.84 -1.90
N ALA A 273 -23.33 13.43 -1.11
CA ALA A 273 -24.57 12.75 -0.76
C ALA A 273 -25.34 12.37 -2.03
N GLY A 274 -25.90 11.15 -2.05
CA GLY A 274 -26.59 10.57 -3.19
C GLY A 274 -25.70 9.85 -4.19
N HIS A 275 -24.36 9.90 -4.06
CA HIS A 275 -23.47 9.07 -4.87
C HIS A 275 -23.79 7.59 -4.64
N ALA A 276 -23.94 6.84 -5.73
CA ALA A 276 -24.46 5.47 -5.75
C ALA A 276 -25.76 5.32 -4.93
N GLY A 277 -26.63 6.33 -4.86
CA GLY A 277 -27.90 6.26 -4.11
C GLY A 277 -27.78 6.24 -2.58
N LEU A 278 -26.59 6.50 -2.02
CA LEU A 278 -26.33 6.49 -0.58
C LEU A 278 -26.05 7.89 -0.02
N ALA A 279 -26.42 8.12 1.23
CA ALA A 279 -25.89 9.20 2.02
C ALA A 279 -24.57 8.78 2.67
N TRP A 280 -23.58 9.67 2.66
CA TRP A 280 -22.22 9.38 3.09
C TRP A 280 -21.81 10.33 4.22
N ARG A 281 -21.19 9.78 5.28
CA ARG A 281 -20.65 10.56 6.40
C ARG A 281 -19.20 10.20 6.64
N ASN A 282 -18.35 11.22 6.74
CA ASN A 282 -16.93 11.12 7.09
C ASN A 282 -16.06 10.21 6.18
N LEU A 283 -16.45 10.07 4.92
CA LEU A 283 -15.68 9.37 3.89
C LEU A 283 -15.24 10.35 2.80
N ASN A 284 -13.99 10.18 2.35
CA ASN A 284 -13.44 10.94 1.23
C ASN A 284 -12.86 9.93 0.24
N ALA A 285 -13.08 10.19 -1.05
CA ALA A 285 -12.40 9.51 -2.14
C ALA A 285 -11.06 10.18 -2.41
N MET A 286 -10.02 9.39 -2.65
CA MET A 286 -8.67 9.86 -2.93
C MET A 286 -7.96 8.90 -3.87
N ALA A 287 -7.15 9.43 -4.79
CA ALA A 287 -6.23 8.60 -5.57
C ALA A 287 -5.26 7.88 -4.61
N ARG A 288 -5.10 6.57 -4.78
CA ARG A 288 -4.33 5.68 -3.88
C ARG A 288 -2.93 6.17 -3.49
N ASP A 289 -2.27 6.92 -4.38
CA ASP A 289 -0.88 7.38 -4.25
C ASP A 289 -0.74 8.88 -3.94
N PHE A 290 -1.86 9.60 -3.76
CA PHE A 290 -1.88 11.05 -3.58
C PHE A 290 -1.07 11.53 -2.38
N THR A 291 -1.18 10.82 -1.25
CA THR A 291 -0.46 11.19 -0.03
C THR A 291 0.88 10.47 0.02
N LYS A 292 1.96 11.18 0.30
CA LYS A 292 3.27 10.55 0.46
C LYS A 292 3.23 9.53 1.60
N ASP A 293 3.87 8.38 1.39
CA ASP A 293 4.00 7.31 2.38
C ASP A 293 2.63 6.72 2.79
N SER A 294 1.68 6.62 1.85
CA SER A 294 0.31 6.14 2.03
C SER A 294 0.17 4.63 1.82
N GLN A 295 0.94 3.81 2.57
CA GLN A 295 1.09 2.39 2.23
C GLN A 295 -0.23 1.64 2.15
N GLY A 296 -1.12 1.84 3.12
CA GLY A 296 -2.43 1.20 3.16
C GLY A 296 -3.39 1.63 2.06
N TYR A 297 -3.29 2.88 1.61
CA TYR A 297 -4.07 3.39 0.48
C TYR A 297 -3.63 2.73 -0.83
N VAL A 298 -2.32 2.56 -1.02
CA VAL A 298 -1.76 1.91 -2.21
C VAL A 298 -2.03 0.42 -2.21
N ASN A 299 -1.81 -0.24 -1.07
CA ASN A 299 -1.93 -1.69 -0.95
C ASN A 299 -3.38 -2.15 -0.79
N GLY A 300 -4.25 -1.30 -0.27
CA GLY A 300 -5.69 -1.56 -0.11
C GLY A 300 -6.53 -1.20 -1.32
N ASN A 301 -5.94 -0.58 -2.35
CA ASN A 301 -6.60 -0.34 -3.63
C ASN A 301 -6.58 -1.62 -4.47
N VAL A 302 -7.77 -2.18 -4.68
CA VAL A 302 -7.96 -3.45 -5.39
C VAL A 302 -8.46 -3.23 -6.82
N SER A 303 -9.18 -2.13 -7.07
CA SER A 303 -9.75 -1.77 -8.37
C SER A 303 -9.44 -0.31 -8.72
N GLY A 304 -9.42 0.00 -10.01
CA GLY A 304 -9.07 1.31 -10.56
C GLY A 304 -7.92 2.04 -9.86
N ASP A 305 -8.10 3.32 -9.54
CA ASP A 305 -7.07 4.21 -9.00
C ASP A 305 -7.47 4.94 -7.71
N HIS A 306 -8.74 4.86 -7.30
CA HIS A 306 -9.27 5.56 -6.13
C HIS A 306 -9.66 4.61 -5.00
N VAL A 307 -9.57 5.14 -3.78
CA VAL A 307 -10.09 4.47 -2.58
C VAL A 307 -10.85 5.46 -1.73
N LEU A 308 -11.71 4.96 -0.86
CA LEU A 308 -12.24 5.73 0.25
C LEU A 308 -11.36 5.60 1.48
N TYR A 309 -11.45 6.59 2.37
CA TYR A 309 -10.88 6.48 3.71
C TYR A 309 -11.68 7.25 4.75
N THR A 310 -11.58 6.80 6.00
CA THR A 310 -12.16 7.51 7.15
C THR A 310 -11.35 8.76 7.50
N SER A 311 -12.00 9.93 7.51
CA SER A 311 -11.27 11.17 7.85
C SER A 311 -10.91 11.19 9.33
N SER A 312 -9.64 11.48 9.63
CA SER A 312 -9.12 11.62 11.00
C SER A 312 -9.36 10.38 11.89
N GLY A 313 -9.60 9.21 11.29
CA GLY A 313 -9.95 7.97 11.99
C GLY A 313 -11.28 7.99 12.73
N LEU A 314 -12.06 9.07 12.59
CA LEU A 314 -13.38 9.18 13.19
C LEU A 314 -14.37 8.23 12.50
N PRO A 315 -15.43 7.79 13.20
CA PRO A 315 -16.43 6.91 12.61
C PRO A 315 -17.07 7.48 11.34
N ALA A 316 -17.14 6.64 10.31
CA ALA A 316 -17.79 6.91 9.04
C ALA A 316 -19.07 6.09 8.89
N GLU A 317 -19.98 6.55 8.03
CA GLU A 317 -21.22 5.86 7.74
C GLU A 317 -21.59 5.95 6.26
N PHE A 318 -22.25 4.90 5.76
CA PHE A 318 -23.05 4.96 4.56
C PHE A 318 -24.48 4.49 4.87
N ILE A 319 -25.46 5.24 4.36
CA ILE A 319 -26.85 5.21 4.81
C ILE A 319 -27.81 5.24 3.62
N CYS A 320 -28.91 4.51 3.70
CA CYS A 320 -30.07 4.61 2.81
C CYS A 320 -31.36 4.52 3.62
N GLU A 321 -32.36 5.33 3.29
CA GLU A 321 -33.69 5.24 3.92
C GLU A 321 -34.39 3.92 3.60
N ARG A 322 -34.21 3.41 2.37
CA ARG A 322 -34.72 2.11 1.95
C ARG A 322 -33.68 1.03 2.30
N PRO A 323 -34.10 -0.10 2.90
CA PRO A 323 -33.17 -1.21 3.16
C PRO A 323 -32.47 -1.69 1.88
N PHE A 324 -31.20 -2.02 1.99
CA PHE A 324 -30.37 -2.62 0.94
C PHE A 324 -29.59 -3.80 1.52
N GLY A 325 -29.17 -4.74 0.69
CA GLY A 325 -28.30 -5.82 1.13
C GLY A 325 -26.83 -5.37 1.13
N PHE A 326 -26.14 -5.60 2.25
CA PHE A 326 -24.72 -5.34 2.39
C PHE A 326 -23.95 -6.64 2.16
N HIS A 327 -23.40 -6.78 0.95
CA HIS A 327 -22.72 -8.01 0.55
C HIS A 327 -21.31 -8.07 1.13
N SER A 328 -20.45 -7.11 0.76
CA SER A 328 -19.06 -7.10 1.18
C SER A 328 -18.37 -5.76 0.95
N VAL A 329 -17.16 -5.62 1.48
CA VAL A 329 -16.27 -4.46 1.26
C VAL A 329 -14.81 -4.87 1.46
N MET A 330 -13.88 -4.24 0.74
CA MET A 330 -12.45 -4.38 0.99
C MET A 330 -11.99 -3.36 2.02
N LEU A 331 -11.27 -3.83 3.05
CA LEU A 331 -10.79 -3.00 4.14
C LEU A 331 -9.29 -3.14 4.33
N SER A 332 -8.59 -2.03 4.54
CA SER A 332 -7.17 -2.05 4.93
C SER A 332 -6.86 -0.96 5.98
N ALA A 333 -5.78 -1.13 6.73
CA ALA A 333 -5.29 -0.09 7.62
C ALA A 333 -4.55 0.95 6.77
N ALA A 334 -4.82 2.24 6.95
CA ALA A 334 -4.33 3.29 6.04
C ALA A 334 -2.79 3.46 6.05
N TRP A 335 -2.14 3.15 7.17
CA TRP A 335 -0.72 3.43 7.40
C TRP A 335 0.00 2.17 7.86
N LEU A 336 1.26 2.00 7.47
CA LEU A 336 2.07 0.90 8.01
C LEU A 336 2.26 1.01 9.54
N ALA A 337 2.17 2.22 10.09
CA ALA A 337 2.19 2.46 11.54
C ALA A 337 0.93 1.97 12.27
N SER A 338 -0.15 1.72 11.54
CA SER A 338 -1.42 1.17 12.05
C SER A 338 -1.62 -0.31 11.69
N GLU A 339 -0.54 -1.03 11.33
CA GLU A 339 -0.60 -2.48 11.09
C GLU A 339 -1.17 -3.19 12.33
N GLY A 340 -2.21 -4.00 12.14
CA GLY A 340 -2.91 -4.68 13.22
C GLY A 340 -3.98 -3.85 13.94
N GLU A 341 -4.34 -2.67 13.41
CA GLU A 341 -5.52 -1.93 13.87
C GLU A 341 -6.78 -2.79 13.72
N VAL A 342 -7.77 -2.58 14.57
CA VAL A 342 -9.04 -3.32 14.56
C VAL A 342 -10.15 -2.39 14.10
N ALA A 343 -10.80 -2.75 13.00
CA ALA A 343 -12.04 -2.13 12.56
C ALA A 343 -13.23 -2.72 13.32
N LEU A 344 -14.14 -1.84 13.72
CA LEU A 344 -15.48 -2.17 14.22
C LEU A 344 -16.50 -1.78 13.13
N ILE A 345 -17.25 -2.77 12.67
CA ILE A 345 -18.29 -2.61 11.65
C ILE A 345 -19.64 -2.91 12.28
N GLU A 346 -20.51 -1.89 12.32
CA GLU A 346 -21.85 -1.98 12.89
C GLU A 346 -22.90 -1.80 11.79
N SER A 347 -23.75 -2.79 11.62
CA SER A 347 -24.83 -2.78 10.63
C SER A 347 -26.19 -2.67 11.31
N TRP A 348 -27.03 -1.76 10.82
CA TRP A 348 -28.31 -1.40 11.41
C TRP A 348 -29.45 -1.56 10.40
N LEU A 349 -30.63 -1.96 10.89
CA LEU A 349 -31.89 -1.94 10.15
C LEU A 349 -32.88 -1.04 10.92
N GLY A 350 -33.11 0.16 10.39
CA GLY A 350 -33.71 1.24 11.18
C GLY A 350 -32.86 1.55 12.41
N GLU A 351 -33.47 1.50 13.60
CA GLU A 351 -32.80 1.71 14.89
C GLU A 351 -32.28 0.41 15.53
N GLN A 352 -32.48 -0.74 14.90
CA GLN A 352 -32.01 -2.03 15.44
C GLN A 352 -30.58 -2.31 14.95
N LEU A 353 -29.64 -2.51 15.88
CA LEU A 353 -28.33 -3.07 15.57
C LEU A 353 -28.49 -4.55 15.22
N ILE A 354 -28.23 -4.91 13.96
CA ILE A 354 -28.38 -6.29 13.51
C ILE A 354 -27.04 -7.04 13.51
N ALA A 355 -25.92 -6.36 13.29
CA ALA A 355 -24.58 -6.96 13.33
C ALA A 355 -23.52 -6.00 13.86
N SER A 356 -22.53 -6.55 14.58
CA SER A 356 -21.36 -5.84 15.10
C SER A 356 -20.17 -6.80 15.04
N ASP A 357 -19.24 -6.52 14.14
CA ASP A 357 -18.08 -7.35 13.87
C ASP A 357 -16.79 -6.55 14.10
N GLU A 358 -15.78 -7.25 14.61
CA GLU A 358 -14.43 -6.74 14.76
C GLU A 358 -13.51 -7.50 13.83
N VAL A 359 -12.75 -6.80 13.00
CA VAL A 359 -11.78 -7.40 12.07
C VAL A 359 -10.43 -6.70 12.17
N THR A 360 -9.36 -7.49 12.15
CA THR A 360 -7.99 -6.95 12.17
C THR A 360 -7.60 -6.52 10.77
N LEU A 361 -7.14 -5.29 10.64
CA LEU A 361 -6.70 -4.68 9.40
C LEU A 361 -5.19 -4.79 9.23
N SER A 362 -4.76 -4.89 7.97
CA SER A 362 -3.36 -4.77 7.57
C SER A 362 -3.20 -3.60 6.60
N ALA A 363 -2.06 -2.92 6.68
CA ALA A 363 -1.63 -1.93 5.69
C ALA A 363 -0.85 -2.58 4.54
N LEU A 364 -0.56 -3.88 4.63
CA LEU A 364 0.18 -4.64 3.61
C LEU A 364 -0.75 -5.43 2.68
N THR A 365 -1.94 -5.83 3.15
CA THR A 365 -2.94 -6.54 2.35
C THR A 365 -4.34 -6.09 2.75
N PRO A 366 -5.29 -5.97 1.79
CA PRO A 366 -6.69 -5.77 2.14
C PRO A 366 -7.29 -7.06 2.71
N LEU A 367 -8.39 -6.88 3.42
CA LEU A 367 -9.28 -7.93 3.94
C LEU A 367 -10.65 -7.78 3.27
N HIS A 368 -11.17 -8.87 2.73
CA HIS A 368 -12.52 -8.93 2.16
C HIS A 368 -13.53 -9.24 3.27
N TYR A 369 -14.12 -8.20 3.87
CA TYR A 369 -15.18 -8.38 4.85
C TYR A 369 -16.52 -8.59 4.14
N ALA A 370 -17.15 -9.74 4.35
CA ALA A 370 -18.31 -10.22 3.58
C ALA A 370 -19.43 -10.76 4.49
N PRO A 371 -20.15 -9.89 5.21
CA PRO A 371 -21.20 -10.32 6.13
C PRO A 371 -22.49 -10.79 5.41
N MET A 372 -22.65 -10.46 4.12
CA MET A 372 -23.75 -10.89 3.25
C MET A 372 -25.13 -10.73 3.91
N LEU A 373 -25.40 -9.54 4.47
CA LEU A 373 -26.64 -9.22 5.17
C LEU A 373 -27.71 -8.79 4.17
N LYS A 374 -28.89 -9.44 4.22
CA LYS A 374 -29.98 -9.18 3.27
C LYS A 374 -30.52 -7.75 3.30
N ALA A 375 -30.57 -7.14 4.47
CA ALA A 375 -31.20 -5.83 4.67
C ALA A 375 -30.53 -5.04 5.79
N VAL A 376 -30.00 -3.87 5.44
CA VAL A 376 -29.50 -2.81 6.32
C VAL A 376 -29.98 -1.46 5.82
N THR A 377 -30.07 -0.47 6.69
CA THR A 377 -30.28 0.95 6.34
C THR A 377 -29.05 1.80 6.63
N ARG A 378 -28.16 1.35 7.51
CA ARG A 378 -26.94 2.06 7.88
C ARG A 378 -25.83 1.08 8.21
N VAL A 379 -24.64 1.33 7.70
CA VAL A 379 -23.40 0.71 8.16
C VAL A 379 -22.49 1.79 8.71
N ARG A 380 -21.96 1.55 9.90
CA ARG A 380 -20.97 2.41 10.57
C ARG A 380 -19.63 1.69 10.61
N LEU A 381 -18.60 2.39 10.17
CA LEU A 381 -17.22 1.94 10.13
C LEU A 381 -16.40 2.78 11.11
N SER A 382 -15.69 2.14 12.04
CA SER A 382 -14.79 2.80 12.98
C SER A 382 -13.58 1.94 13.32
N THR A 383 -12.57 2.50 13.97
CA THR A 383 -11.38 1.76 14.44
C THR A 383 -11.19 1.94 15.93
N LYS A 384 -10.61 0.93 16.61
CA LYS A 384 -10.43 0.97 18.07
C LYS A 384 -9.52 2.10 18.54
N HIS A 385 -8.50 2.44 17.76
CA HIS A 385 -7.51 3.45 18.13
C HIS A 385 -7.54 4.70 17.25
N TYR A 386 -8.64 4.92 16.50
CA TYR A 386 -8.82 6.08 15.63
C TYR A 386 -7.70 6.22 14.58
N TRP A 387 -7.09 5.12 14.15
CA TRP A 387 -6.34 5.11 12.90
C TRP A 387 -7.30 5.10 11.72
N GLN A 388 -6.88 5.72 10.62
CA GLN A 388 -7.68 5.74 9.40
C GLN A 388 -7.75 4.31 8.83
N MET A 389 -8.92 3.93 8.35
CA MET A 389 -9.09 2.75 7.50
C MET A 389 -9.31 3.19 6.06
N VAL A 390 -8.87 2.35 5.14
CA VAL A 390 -9.13 2.47 3.71
C VAL A 390 -10.23 1.48 3.35
N VAL A 391 -11.10 1.91 2.44
CA VAL A 391 -12.28 1.20 1.98
C VAL A 391 -12.24 1.19 0.46
N ASP A 392 -12.40 0.02 -0.15
CA ASP A 392 -12.48 -0.14 -1.59
C ASP A 392 -13.51 -1.23 -1.96
N ASP A 393 -13.97 -1.25 -3.21
CA ASP A 393 -14.96 -2.20 -3.74
C ASP A 393 -16.11 -2.52 -2.77
N LEU A 394 -16.95 -1.52 -2.48
CA LEU A 394 -18.18 -1.74 -1.69
C LEU A 394 -19.21 -2.46 -2.56
N VAL A 395 -19.62 -3.65 -2.14
CA VAL A 395 -20.59 -4.48 -2.87
C VAL A 395 -21.92 -4.54 -2.14
N LEU A 396 -23.00 -4.22 -2.86
CA LEU A 396 -24.36 -4.13 -2.35
C LEU A 396 -25.34 -4.88 -3.24
N THR A 397 -26.57 -5.09 -2.75
CA THR A 397 -27.73 -5.51 -3.55
C THR A 397 -28.95 -4.66 -3.17
N ARG A 398 -29.90 -4.43 -4.09
CA ARG A 398 -31.01 -3.48 -3.91
C ARG A 398 -32.31 -3.97 -4.50
#